data_AF-A0A9D7CAN3-F1
#
_entry.id   AF-A0A9D7CAN3-F1
#
_cell.length_a   1.000
_cell.length_b   1.000
_cell.length_c   1.000
_cell.angle_alpha   90.00
_cell.angle_beta   90.00
_cell.angle_gamma   90.00
#
_symmetry.space_group_name_H-M   'P 1'
#
loop_
_entity.id
_entity.type
_entity.pdbx_description
1 polymer ?
#
loop_
_entity_poly.entity_id
_entity_poly.type
_entity_poly.pdbx_seq_one_letter_code
_entity_poly.pdbx_strand_id
1 'polypeptide(L)'
;MSQNFAKHTRWLPAYHFVVLPLLLLNIVLNVRDLVKTPGIWTMWGSVVSVTIFLGILLARTMALTAQDRVIRLEETLRLQRLLPVEQHGEIASITRGQFIALRFASDEELPALFRRVRNGEFANQKAIKQAITAWRPDLLRV
;
A
#
# COMPACT_ATOMS: atom_id res chain seq x y z
N MET A 1 13.62 16.49 1.15
CA MET A 1 13.84 15.43 2.17
C MET A 1 14.03 14.11 1.44
N SER A 2 15.17 13.44 1.57
CA SER A 2 15.41 12.13 0.95
C SER A 2 14.63 11.03 1.69
N GLN A 3 13.76 10.31 0.99
CA GLN A 3 13.20 9.05 1.53
C GLN A 3 14.30 7.98 1.53
N ASN A 4 14.23 7.08 2.50
CA ASN A 4 15.12 5.92 2.61
C ASN A 4 14.36 4.74 3.23
N PHE A 5 15.01 3.58 3.36
CA PHE A 5 14.40 2.39 3.93
C PHE A 5 13.73 2.64 5.29
N ALA A 6 14.33 3.46 6.16
CA ALA A 6 13.78 3.76 7.48
C ALA A 6 12.59 4.75 7.45
N LYS A 7 12.50 5.62 6.44
CA LYS A 7 11.54 6.75 6.40
C LYS A 7 10.58 6.75 5.20
N HIS A 8 10.38 5.62 4.53
CA HIS A 8 9.52 5.52 3.34
C HIS A 8 8.02 5.34 3.63
N THR A 9 7.65 4.92 4.84
CA THR A 9 6.24 4.73 5.22
C THR A 9 5.58 6.09 5.47
N ARG A 10 4.50 6.37 4.75
CA ARG A 10 3.73 7.61 4.91
C ARG A 10 2.39 7.31 5.56
N TRP A 11 2.04 8.11 6.56
CA TRP A 11 0.74 8.07 7.22
C TRP A 11 -0.11 9.25 6.76
N LEU A 12 -1.40 9.02 6.57
CA LEU A 12 -2.39 10.10 6.42
C LEU A 12 -2.94 10.41 7.81
N PRO A 13 -2.54 11.52 8.49
CA PRO A 13 -2.87 11.70 9.90
C PRO A 13 -4.37 11.75 10.17
N ALA A 14 -5.13 12.45 9.32
CA ALA A 14 -6.57 12.53 9.42
C ALA A 14 -7.24 11.14 9.36
N TYR A 15 -6.75 10.24 8.52
CA TYR A 15 -7.30 8.89 8.43
C TYR A 15 -6.88 8.01 9.62
N HIS A 16 -5.57 7.92 9.89
CA HIS A 16 -5.03 6.93 10.83
C HIS A 16 -5.15 7.34 12.30
N PHE A 17 -5.10 8.64 12.60
CA PHE A 17 -5.07 9.13 13.99
C PHE A 17 -6.32 9.91 14.38
N VAL A 18 -7.27 10.13 13.45
CA VAL A 18 -8.55 10.80 13.75
C VAL A 18 -9.73 9.92 13.36
N VAL A 19 -9.93 9.63 12.07
CA VAL A 19 -11.12 8.89 11.59
C VAL A 19 -11.16 7.46 12.16
N LEU A 20 -10.08 6.68 12.04
CA LEU A 20 -10.07 5.31 12.52
C LEU A 20 -10.29 5.20 14.05
N PRO A 21 -9.58 5.96 14.91
CA PRO A 21 -9.84 5.93 16.35
C PRO A 21 -11.26 6.35 16.72
N LEU A 22 -11.82 7.39 16.09
CA LEU A 22 -13.18 7.85 16.37
C LEU A 22 -14.23 6.82 15.99
N LEU A 23 -14.05 6.11 14.86
CA LEU A 23 -14.97 5.06 14.46
C LEU A 23 -14.90 3.83 15.39
N LEU A 24 -13.69 3.48 15.86
CA LEU A 24 -13.53 2.43 16.87
C LEU A 24 -14.21 2.81 18.19
N LEU A 25 -14.02 4.06 18.64
CA LEU A 25 -14.71 4.58 19.81
C LEU A 25 -16.24 4.54 19.63
N ASN A 26 -16.73 4.95 18.45
CA ASN A 26 -18.16 4.91 18.13
C ASN A 26 -18.73 3.49 18.21
N ILE A 27 -18.00 2.48 17.71
CA ILE A 27 -18.42 1.06 17.85
C ILE A 27 -18.50 0.68 19.33
N VAL A 28 -17.46 1.00 20.13
CA VAL A 28 -17.43 0.68 21.56
C VAL A 28 -18.62 1.30 22.30
N LEU A 29 -18.95 2.57 22.01
CA LEU A 29 -20.08 3.27 22.63
C LEU A 29 -21.42 2.63 22.23
N ASN A 30 -21.64 2.34 20.95
CA ASN A 30 -22.88 1.71 20.49
C ASN A 30 -23.07 0.30 21.05
N VAL A 31 -22.00 -0.50 21.10
CA VAL A 31 -22.04 -1.85 21.69
C VAL A 31 -22.32 -1.78 23.20
N ARG A 32 -21.68 -0.85 23.91
CA ARG A 32 -21.97 -0.61 25.34
C ARG A 32 -23.45 -0.29 25.55
N ASP A 33 -24.03 0.58 24.72
CA ASP A 33 -25.42 1.01 24.84
C ASP A 33 -26.40 -0.11 24.46
N LEU A 34 -26.05 -0.96 23.50
CA LEU A 34 -26.79 -2.18 23.18
C LEU A 34 -26.81 -3.17 24.37
N VAL A 35 -25.69 -3.34 25.07
CA VAL A 35 -25.59 -4.22 26.24
C VAL A 35 -26.35 -3.65 27.45
N LYS A 36 -26.24 -2.34 27.69
CA LYS A 36 -26.89 -1.69 28.84
C LYS A 36 -28.40 -1.48 28.65
N THR A 37 -28.82 -1.18 27.42
CA THR A 37 -30.20 -0.82 27.08
C THR A 37 -30.57 -1.46 25.73
N PRO A 38 -30.86 -2.77 25.71
CA PRO A 38 -31.17 -3.46 24.48
C PRO A 38 -32.49 -2.95 23.89
N GLY A 39 -32.47 -2.59 22.62
CA GLY A 39 -33.63 -2.09 21.88
C GLY A 39 -33.32 -1.99 20.40
N ILE A 40 -34.35 -1.82 19.58
CA ILE A 40 -34.19 -1.76 18.12
C ILE A 40 -33.23 -0.64 17.68
N TRP A 41 -33.25 0.50 18.36
CA TRP A 41 -32.39 1.64 18.05
C TRP A 41 -30.93 1.43 18.46
N THR A 42 -30.67 0.79 19.60
CA THR A 42 -29.30 0.48 20.04
C THR A 42 -28.68 -0.65 19.22
N MET A 43 -29.52 -1.60 18.77
CA MET A 43 -29.13 -2.62 17.79
C MET A 43 -28.79 -1.98 16.43
N TRP A 44 -29.69 -1.13 15.92
CA TRP A 44 -29.47 -0.44 14.65
C TRP A 44 -28.23 0.47 14.68
N GLY A 45 -28.04 1.23 15.76
CA GLY A 45 -26.84 2.05 15.95
C GLY A 45 -25.55 1.24 15.91
N SER A 46 -25.54 0.06 16.55
CA SER A 46 -24.42 -0.89 16.49
C SER A 46 -24.15 -1.38 15.07
N VAL A 47 -25.19 -1.80 14.34
CA VAL A 47 -25.07 -2.25 12.94
C VAL A 47 -24.54 -1.14 12.03
N VAL A 48 -25.07 0.08 12.14
CA VAL A 48 -24.62 1.23 11.35
C VAL A 48 -23.18 1.60 11.68
N SER A 49 -22.79 1.58 12.97
CA SER A 49 -21.42 1.89 13.39
C SER A 49 -20.39 0.94 12.76
N VAL A 50 -20.68 -0.36 12.74
CA VAL A 50 -19.85 -1.38 12.11
C VAL A 50 -19.85 -1.23 10.58
N THR A 51 -21.03 -0.99 9.99
CA THR A 51 -21.18 -0.78 8.55
C THR A 51 -20.35 0.40 8.05
N ILE A 52 -20.37 1.54 8.74
CA ILE A 52 -19.57 2.71 8.37
C ILE A 52 -18.07 2.40 8.49
N PHE A 53 -17.66 1.74 9.58
CA PHE A 53 -16.27 1.35 9.77
C PHE A 53 -15.76 0.43 8.64
N LEU A 54 -16.52 -0.62 8.32
CA LEU A 54 -16.20 -1.52 7.21
C LEU A 54 -16.23 -0.79 5.86
N GLY A 55 -17.19 0.10 5.65
CA GLY A 55 -17.29 0.92 4.44
C GLY A 55 -16.03 1.77 4.21
N ILE A 56 -15.50 2.41 5.25
CA ILE A 56 -14.24 3.18 5.16
C ILE A 56 -13.03 2.27 4.86
N LEU A 57 -12.97 1.09 5.47
CA LEU A 57 -11.89 0.14 5.18
C LEU A 57 -11.95 -0.35 3.72
N LEU A 58 -13.14 -0.70 3.22
CA LEU A 58 -13.34 -1.13 1.85
C LEU A 58 -13.05 0.00 0.84
N ALA A 59 -13.47 1.23 1.12
CA ALA A 59 -13.13 2.37 0.29
C ALA A 59 -11.60 2.55 0.17
N ARG A 60 -10.86 2.37 1.28
CA ARG A 60 -9.40 2.40 1.26
C ARG A 60 -8.80 1.25 0.44
N THR A 61 -9.29 0.02 0.56
CA THR A 61 -8.75 -1.11 -0.20
C THR A 61 -9.00 -0.96 -1.71
N MET A 62 -10.15 -0.41 -2.11
CA MET A 62 -10.44 -0.06 -3.49
C MET A 62 -9.46 0.99 -4.03
N ALA A 63 -9.24 2.07 -3.30
CA ALA A 63 -8.29 3.13 -3.68
C ALA A 63 -6.86 2.59 -3.82
N LEU A 64 -6.38 1.79 -2.85
CA LEU A 64 -5.07 1.14 -2.91
C LEU A 64 -4.94 0.15 -4.08
N THR A 65 -6.02 -0.53 -4.43
CA THR A 65 -6.04 -1.47 -5.56
C THR A 65 -5.93 -0.74 -6.90
N ALA A 66 -6.65 0.38 -7.05
CA ALA A 66 -6.50 1.24 -8.22
C ALA A 66 -5.07 1.79 -8.31
N GLN A 67 -4.53 2.30 -7.20
CA GLN A 67 -3.17 2.84 -7.15
C GLN A 67 -2.11 1.81 -7.53
N ASP A 68 -2.20 0.58 -7.01
CA ASP A 68 -1.19 -0.44 -7.35
C ASP A 68 -1.29 -0.93 -8.81
N ARG A 69 -2.47 -0.85 -9.45
CA ARG A 69 -2.58 -1.08 -10.90
C ARG A 69 -1.86 0.00 -11.69
N VAL A 70 -2.00 1.27 -11.27
CA VAL A 70 -1.29 2.39 -11.87
C VAL A 70 0.22 2.24 -11.67
N ILE A 71 0.68 1.93 -10.44
CA ILE A 71 2.11 1.68 -10.16
C ILE A 71 2.65 0.57 -11.05
N ARG A 72 1.93 -0.54 -11.20
CA ARG A 72 2.37 -1.63 -12.10
C ARG A 72 2.55 -1.14 -13.52
N LEU A 73 1.62 -0.32 -14.02
CA LEU A 73 1.71 0.23 -15.38
C LEU A 73 2.90 1.20 -15.51
N GLU A 74 3.03 2.16 -14.60
CA GLU A 74 4.10 3.15 -14.60
C GLU A 74 5.49 2.50 -14.53
N GLU A 75 5.68 1.56 -13.60
CA GLU A 75 6.96 0.88 -13.43
C GLU A 75 7.23 -0.12 -14.56
N THR A 76 6.20 -0.71 -15.20
CA THR A 76 6.38 -1.51 -16.42
C THR A 76 6.90 -0.63 -17.56
N LEU A 77 6.27 0.52 -17.80
CA LEU A 77 6.70 1.47 -18.83
C LEU A 77 8.11 1.99 -18.56
N ARG A 78 8.44 2.26 -17.29
CA ARG A 78 9.78 2.69 -16.87
C ARG A 78 10.81 1.61 -17.14
N LEU A 79 10.55 0.36 -16.76
CA LEU A 79 11.44 -0.76 -17.06
C LEU A 79 11.61 -0.97 -18.57
N GLN A 80 10.55 -0.84 -19.37
CA GLN A 80 10.64 -0.93 -20.83
C GLN A 80 11.52 0.16 -21.45
N ARG A 81 11.58 1.36 -20.86
CA ARG A 81 12.47 2.44 -21.31
C ARG A 81 13.93 2.19 -20.96
N LEU A 82 14.19 1.52 -19.84
CA LEU A 82 15.55 1.32 -19.31
C LEU A 82 16.16 -0.02 -19.72
N LEU A 83 15.33 -1.02 -20.05
CA LEU A 83 15.75 -2.35 -20.45
C LEU A 83 15.79 -2.50 -21.97
N PRO A 84 16.74 -3.29 -22.51
CA PRO A 84 16.70 -3.74 -23.90
C PRO A 84 15.38 -4.45 -24.24
N VAL A 85 14.93 -4.33 -25.49
CA VAL A 85 13.63 -4.84 -25.97
C VAL A 85 13.49 -6.35 -25.75
N GLU A 86 14.59 -7.09 -25.83
CA GLU A 86 14.63 -8.54 -25.62
C GLU A 86 14.22 -8.93 -24.19
N GLN A 87 14.43 -8.04 -23.21
CA GLN A 87 14.10 -8.26 -21.80
C GLN A 87 12.66 -7.83 -21.46
N HIS A 88 11.91 -7.23 -22.38
CA HIS A 88 10.56 -6.70 -22.09
C HIS A 88 9.57 -7.80 -21.72
N GLY A 89 9.71 -8.99 -22.33
CA GLY A 89 8.87 -10.16 -21.99
C GLY A 89 9.04 -10.61 -20.54
N GLU A 90 10.20 -10.34 -19.93
CA GLU A 90 10.51 -10.75 -18.56
C GLU A 90 9.84 -9.84 -17.52
N ILE A 91 9.43 -8.63 -17.89
CA ILE A 91 8.81 -7.67 -16.96
C ILE A 91 7.49 -8.22 -16.40
N ALA A 92 6.79 -9.06 -17.16
CA ALA A 92 5.55 -9.71 -16.71
C ALA A 92 5.79 -10.79 -15.64
N SER A 93 7.03 -11.28 -15.46
CA SER A 93 7.36 -12.37 -14.54
C SER A 93 7.45 -11.93 -13.07
N ILE A 94 7.60 -10.63 -12.81
CA ILE A 94 7.70 -10.10 -11.45
C ILE A 94 6.32 -9.80 -10.85
N THR A 95 6.20 -10.05 -9.55
CA THR A 95 4.96 -9.87 -8.79
C THR A 95 4.67 -8.39 -8.53
N ARG A 96 3.39 -8.06 -8.28
CA ARG A 96 2.96 -6.71 -7.83
C ARG A 96 3.77 -6.20 -6.63
N GLY A 97 4.07 -7.09 -5.70
CA GLY A 97 4.87 -6.76 -4.52
C GLY A 97 6.30 -6.33 -4.85
N GLN A 98 6.93 -7.02 -5.81
CA GLN A 98 8.26 -6.69 -6.30
C GLN A 98 8.27 -5.33 -7.03
N PHE A 99 7.28 -5.03 -7.87
CA PHE A 99 7.12 -3.69 -8.47
C PHE A 99 7.02 -2.59 -7.40
N ILE A 100 6.22 -2.81 -6.35
CA ILE A 100 6.06 -1.85 -5.25
C ILE A 100 7.37 -1.63 -4.49
N ALA A 101 8.26 -2.62 -4.43
CA ALA A 101 9.59 -2.46 -3.86
C ALA A 101 10.53 -1.71 -4.82
N LEU A 102 10.57 -2.13 -6.09
CA LEU A 102 11.47 -1.59 -7.12
C LEU A 102 11.20 -0.12 -7.46
N ARG A 103 9.98 0.38 -7.28
CA ARG A 103 9.66 1.80 -7.54
C ARG A 103 10.55 2.81 -6.79
N PHE A 104 11.10 2.38 -5.65
CA PHE A 104 11.99 3.19 -4.82
C PHE A 104 13.43 3.23 -5.32
N ALA A 105 13.81 2.39 -6.30
CA ALA A 105 15.13 2.42 -6.91
C ALA A 105 15.24 3.56 -7.91
N SER A 106 16.44 4.14 -8.05
CA SER A 106 16.76 5.11 -9.11
C SER A 106 16.78 4.45 -10.49
N ASP A 107 16.73 5.26 -11.56
CA ASP A 107 16.80 4.74 -12.93
C ASP A 107 18.14 4.04 -13.21
N GLU A 108 19.21 4.47 -12.54
CA GLU A 108 20.57 3.94 -12.72
C GLU A 108 20.71 2.50 -12.21
N GLU A 109 20.16 2.19 -11.03
CA GLU A 109 20.29 0.85 -10.42
C GLU A 109 19.12 -0.10 -10.75
N LEU A 110 17.99 0.43 -11.24
CA LEU A 110 16.77 -0.33 -11.47
C LEU A 110 16.95 -1.51 -12.45
N PRO A 111 17.64 -1.40 -13.61
CA PRO A 111 17.86 -2.54 -14.50
C PRO A 111 18.61 -3.70 -13.84
N ALA A 112 19.66 -3.39 -13.08
CA ALA A 112 20.45 -4.39 -12.37
C ALA A 112 19.62 -5.04 -11.26
N LEU A 113 18.90 -4.24 -10.48
CA LEU A 113 18.06 -4.72 -9.39
C LEU A 113 16.89 -5.58 -9.90
N PHE A 114 16.28 -5.22 -11.03
CA PHE A 114 15.26 -6.01 -11.69
C PHE A 114 15.74 -7.43 -12.05
N ARG A 115 16.93 -7.55 -12.65
CA ARG A 115 17.51 -8.86 -13.00
C ARG A 115 17.74 -9.72 -11.75
N ARG A 116 18.23 -9.12 -10.66
CA ARG A 116 18.44 -9.80 -9.37
C ARG A 116 17.12 -10.29 -8.76
N VAL A 117 16.08 -9.45 -8.81
CA VAL A 117 14.73 -9.82 -8.37
C VAL A 117 14.18 -10.98 -9.18
N ARG A 118 14.33 -10.94 -10.51
CA ARG A 118 13.90 -12.01 -11.42
C ARG A 118 14.65 -13.32 -11.16
N ASN A 119 15.94 -13.25 -10.87
CA ASN A 119 16.76 -14.41 -10.54
C ASN A 119 16.44 -15.02 -9.16
N GLY A 120 15.49 -14.44 -8.41
CA GLY A 120 15.08 -14.97 -7.11
C GLY A 120 16.05 -14.67 -5.96
N GLU A 121 16.93 -13.67 -6.12
CA GLU A 121 17.94 -13.33 -5.10
C GLU A 121 17.33 -12.73 -3.80
N PHE A 122 16.05 -12.37 -3.81
CA PHE A 122 15.38 -11.74 -2.67
C PHE A 122 14.18 -12.54 -2.20
N ALA A 123 14.16 -12.90 -0.92
CA ALA A 123 13.09 -13.66 -0.30
C ALA A 123 11.76 -12.87 -0.17
N ASN A 124 11.82 -11.53 -0.07
CA ASN A 124 10.63 -10.70 0.10
C ASN A 124 10.88 -9.22 -0.30
N GLN A 125 9.81 -8.43 -0.31
CA GLN A 125 9.85 -6.99 -0.64
C GLN A 125 10.78 -6.18 0.25
N LYS A 126 10.91 -6.57 1.52
CA LYS A 126 11.77 -5.86 2.49
C LYS A 126 13.23 -6.00 2.08
N ALA A 127 13.66 -7.21 1.70
CA ALA A 127 15.01 -7.48 1.22
C ALA A 127 15.34 -6.68 -0.04
N ILE A 128 14.39 -6.57 -0.98
CA ILE A 128 14.55 -5.75 -2.19
C ILE A 128 14.78 -4.29 -1.80
N LYS A 129 13.92 -3.72 -0.94
CA LYS A 129 14.06 -2.34 -0.49
C LYS A 129 15.37 -2.09 0.25
N GLN A 130 15.88 -3.07 1.01
CA GLN A 130 17.17 -2.94 1.70
C GLN A 130 18.36 -2.94 0.74
N ALA A 131 18.23 -3.56 -0.44
CA ALA A 131 19.27 -3.58 -1.46
C ALA A 131 19.33 -2.30 -2.30
N ILE A 132 18.33 -1.39 -2.18
CA ILE A 132 18.29 -0.11 -2.88
C ILE A 132 19.28 0.85 -2.25
N THR A 133 20.23 1.32 -3.06
CA THR A 133 21.27 2.27 -2.61
C THR A 133 20.90 3.70 -2.97
N ALA A 134 20.30 3.92 -4.14
CA ALA A 134 19.93 5.23 -4.66
C ALA A 134 18.40 5.39 -4.65
N TRP A 135 17.89 5.99 -3.57
CA TRP A 135 16.45 6.07 -3.33
C TRP A 135 15.76 7.17 -4.15
N ARG A 136 14.73 6.77 -4.91
CA ARG A 136 13.73 7.65 -5.51
C ARG A 136 12.56 7.86 -4.54
N PRO A 137 12.22 9.10 -4.16
CA PRO A 137 11.09 9.35 -3.27
C PRO A 137 9.74 9.11 -3.96
N ASP A 138 8.84 8.40 -3.28
CA ASP A 138 7.42 8.27 -3.63
C ASP A 138 6.59 9.21 -2.74
N LEU A 139 6.16 10.34 -3.33
CA LEU A 139 5.38 11.37 -2.64
C LEU A 139 3.88 11.27 -2.92
N LEU A 140 3.42 10.26 -3.67
CA LEU A 140 2.01 10.17 -4.10
C LEU A 140 1.24 9.05 -3.38
N ARG A 141 1.91 8.20 -2.60
CA ARG A 141 1.25 7.12 -1.83
C ARG A 141 1.11 7.43 -0.34
N VAL A 142 -0.04 7.04 0.24
CA VAL A 142 -0.39 7.17 1.67
C VAL A 142 -1.18 5.97 2.22
#